data_AF-A0A8J4SNG6-F1
#
_entry.id   AF-A0A8J4SNG6-F1
#
_cell.length_a   1.000
_cell.length_b   1.000
_cell.length_c   1.000
_cell.angle_alpha   90.00
_cell.angle_beta   90.00
_cell.angle_gamma   90.00
#
_symmetry.space_group_name_H-M   'P 1'
#
loop_
_entity.id
_entity.type
_entity.pdbx_description
1 polymer ?
#
loop_
_entity_poly.entity_id
_entity_poly.type
_entity_poly.pdbx_seq_one_letter_code
_entity_poly.pdbx_strand_id
1 'polypeptide(L)'
;MQFTTTFILLSLLWLKANCGLLSNNVKEIHANTSAMRGKHQDVAKRITDEPTIPHNETCTNPFEEFVSPVRGSPRCCRKCEAGTGMLRLCSDLEDTQCTPCEPPFEFSPIPSATLKCQQCRKCQDLHPFAKTRIACTPTKDTECDCMKNYYMSVENQTCKPCTVCKPNEGMVKPCEWNTDTQCQACPSGFWSALIGDAVKCIPCQTCSDDQILVRECLVNTDTICCPKFNTNCSASGISSFVTEHSGLDKRENWGLRVSDDRQIDWCPLVFPFERNLLFQQLPIRQTWIKSDEIHHFVF
;
A
#
# COMPACT_ATOMS: atom_id res chain seq x y z
N MET A 1 -2.22 -48.77 -29.77
CA MET A 1 -2.08 -47.30 -29.89
C MET A 1 -0.67 -46.93 -29.44
N GLN A 2 0.18 -46.41 -30.33
CA GLN A 2 1.63 -46.20 -30.07
C GLN A 2 2.09 -44.82 -30.58
N PHE A 3 1.74 -43.74 -29.87
CA PHE A 3 2.04 -42.37 -30.34
C PHE A 3 2.57 -41.40 -29.26
N THR A 4 2.89 -41.87 -28.06
CA THR A 4 3.35 -41.02 -26.94
C THR A 4 4.86 -41.09 -26.67
N THR A 5 5.54 -42.16 -27.04
CA THR A 5 6.98 -42.35 -26.73
C THR A 5 7.93 -41.61 -27.69
N THR A 6 7.51 -41.35 -28.94
CA THR A 6 8.34 -40.67 -29.95
C THR A 6 8.50 -39.17 -29.70
N PHE A 7 7.44 -38.48 -29.26
CA PHE A 7 7.47 -37.04 -28.97
C PHE A 7 8.38 -36.67 -27.78
N ILE A 8 8.52 -37.57 -26.80
CA ILE A 8 9.39 -37.37 -25.63
C ILE A 8 10.89 -37.46 -26.03
N LEU A 9 11.22 -38.33 -26.99
CA LEU A 9 12.60 -38.46 -27.48
C LEU A 9 13.03 -37.28 -28.37
N LEU A 10 12.12 -36.75 -29.21
CA LEU A 10 12.39 -35.58 -30.04
C LEU A 10 12.58 -34.28 -29.23
N SER A 11 11.86 -34.12 -28.11
CA SER A 11 12.01 -32.95 -27.23
C SER A 11 13.30 -32.99 -26.39
N LEU A 12 13.72 -34.17 -25.92
CA LEU A 12 15.01 -34.34 -25.22
C LEU A 12 16.23 -34.11 -26.13
N LEU A 13 16.11 -34.33 -27.44
CA LEU A 13 17.18 -34.04 -28.41
C LEU A 13 17.38 -32.53 -28.65
N TRP A 14 16.31 -31.73 -28.59
CA TRP A 14 16.41 -30.26 -28.69
C TRP A 14 17.12 -29.63 -27.48
N LEU A 15 16.86 -30.14 -26.26
CA LEU A 15 17.48 -29.64 -25.03
C LEU A 15 19.00 -29.86 -24.95
N LYS A 16 19.55 -30.87 -25.65
CA LYS A 16 20.99 -31.09 -25.72
C LYS A 16 21.72 -30.25 -26.78
N ALA A 17 21.01 -29.59 -27.68
CA ALA A 17 21.62 -28.84 -28.78
C ALA A 17 21.99 -27.39 -28.42
N ASN A 18 21.48 -26.84 -27.32
CA ASN A 18 21.55 -25.40 -27.01
C ASN A 18 22.07 -25.07 -25.60
N CYS A 19 22.81 -26.00 -24.97
CA CYS A 19 23.46 -25.80 -23.67
C CYS A 19 24.94 -26.22 -23.77
N GLY A 20 25.73 -25.45 -24.54
CA GLY A 20 27.07 -25.86 -24.97
C GLY A 20 28.00 -24.74 -25.46
N LEU A 21 27.71 -23.47 -25.13
CA LEU A 21 28.57 -22.32 -25.39
C LEU A 21 28.41 -21.29 -24.25
N LEU A 22 29.40 -20.40 -24.08
CA LEU A 22 29.46 -19.35 -23.04
C LEU A 22 29.63 -19.84 -21.58
N SER A 23 30.64 -20.67 -21.35
CA SER A 23 31.44 -20.55 -20.11
C SER A 23 32.92 -20.78 -20.42
N ASN A 24 33.69 -19.69 -20.43
CA ASN A 24 35.16 -19.62 -20.31
C ASN A 24 35.64 -18.21 -20.69
N ASN A 25 35.97 -17.37 -19.70
CA ASN A 25 37.08 -16.39 -19.73
C ASN A 25 37.06 -15.48 -18.48
N VAL A 26 37.51 -16.02 -17.35
CA VAL A 26 38.02 -15.23 -16.22
C VAL A 26 39.30 -15.91 -15.74
N LYS A 27 40.46 -15.35 -16.10
CA LYS A 27 41.75 -15.57 -15.42
C LYS A 27 42.75 -14.48 -15.78
N GLU A 28 43.51 -14.06 -14.79
CA GLU A 28 44.45 -12.94 -14.89
C GLU A 28 45.66 -13.27 -15.76
N ILE A 29 46.26 -12.25 -16.39
CA ILE A 29 47.71 -12.18 -16.60
C ILE A 29 48.18 -10.77 -16.24
N HIS A 30 49.09 -10.66 -15.28
CA HIS A 30 49.81 -9.43 -14.95
C HIS A 30 51.14 -9.37 -15.72
N ALA A 31 51.49 -8.15 -16.17
CA ALA A 31 52.86 -7.64 -16.42
C ALA A 31 53.91 -8.54 -17.12
N ASN A 32 54.39 -8.13 -18.32
CA ASN A 32 55.64 -7.34 -18.42
C ASN A 32 56.08 -6.94 -19.85
N THR A 33 56.94 -5.92 -19.85
CA THR A 33 57.78 -5.31 -20.90
C THR A 33 58.33 -6.20 -22.03
N SER A 34 58.35 -5.66 -23.26
CA SER A 34 59.59 -5.15 -23.91
C SER A 34 59.36 -4.59 -25.34
N ALA A 35 60.38 -3.94 -25.92
CA ALA A 35 60.26 -3.00 -27.05
C ALA A 35 60.44 -3.61 -28.46
N MET A 36 59.87 -2.94 -29.49
CA MET A 36 60.48 -2.58 -30.81
C MET A 36 59.44 -1.76 -31.63
N ARG A 37 59.60 -0.44 -31.80
CA ARG A 37 60.38 0.26 -32.86
C ARG A 37 59.64 0.56 -34.18
N GLY A 38 58.66 1.46 -34.11
CA GLY A 38 58.65 2.71 -34.89
C GLY A 38 58.34 2.73 -36.40
N LYS A 39 57.37 3.58 -36.77
CA LYS A 39 57.49 4.53 -37.89
C LYS A 39 56.65 5.77 -37.62
N HIS A 40 57.20 6.96 -37.90
CA HIS A 40 56.47 8.24 -37.85
C HIS A 40 55.53 8.37 -39.06
N GLN A 41 54.40 9.04 -38.86
CA GLN A 41 53.85 9.95 -39.87
C GLN A 41 53.04 11.06 -39.18
N ASP A 42 53.73 12.15 -38.86
CA ASP A 42 53.16 13.29 -38.14
C ASP A 42 52.16 14.07 -39.01
N VAL A 43 50.88 14.03 -38.64
CA VAL A 43 49.86 14.96 -39.14
C VAL A 43 49.52 15.91 -38.00
N ALA A 44 50.23 17.05 -37.95
CA ALA A 44 50.06 18.07 -36.93
C ALA A 44 48.68 18.75 -37.04
N LYS A 45 47.67 18.16 -36.38
CA LYS A 45 46.36 18.79 -36.23
C LYS A 45 46.44 19.80 -35.09
N ARG A 46 46.22 21.08 -35.41
CA ARG A 46 46.32 22.21 -34.47
C ARG A 46 45.59 21.91 -33.16
N ILE A 47 46.34 21.97 -32.06
CA ILE A 47 45.81 22.35 -30.77
C ILE A 47 45.43 23.83 -30.91
N THR A 48 44.14 24.12 -30.92
CA THR A 48 43.65 25.39 -30.40
C THR A 48 43.47 25.18 -28.91
N ASP A 49 44.24 25.91 -28.10
CA ASP A 49 44.11 25.88 -26.64
C ASP A 49 42.78 26.53 -26.23
N GLU A 50 41.70 25.76 -26.31
CA GLU A 50 40.46 26.02 -25.59
C GLU A 50 40.85 26.11 -24.10
N PRO A 51 40.64 27.24 -23.41
CA PRO A 51 41.01 27.35 -22.02
C PRO A 51 40.16 26.38 -21.20
N THR A 52 40.74 25.24 -20.81
CA THR A 52 40.16 24.32 -19.83
C THR A 52 40.26 24.95 -18.46
N ILE A 53 39.44 25.99 -18.26
CA ILE A 53 39.19 26.60 -16.96
C ILE A 53 38.79 25.47 -16.01
N PRO A 54 39.40 25.35 -14.83
CA PRO A 54 38.93 24.43 -13.81
C PRO A 54 37.58 24.94 -13.30
N HIS A 55 36.51 24.56 -14.00
CA HIS A 55 35.14 24.80 -13.58
C HIS A 55 34.89 23.99 -12.32
N ASN A 56 35.12 24.63 -11.17
CA ASN A 56 34.71 24.10 -9.89
C ASN A 56 33.18 23.98 -9.90
N GLU A 57 32.67 22.75 -9.91
CA GLU A 57 31.23 22.41 -9.96
C GLU A 57 30.50 22.75 -8.64
N THR A 58 31.10 23.58 -7.79
CA THR A 58 30.59 23.97 -6.47
C THR A 58 30.64 25.49 -6.29
N CYS A 59 29.60 26.03 -5.64
CA CYS A 59 29.49 27.46 -5.35
C CYS A 59 30.03 27.79 -3.96
N THR A 60 30.76 28.90 -3.83
CA THR A 60 31.30 29.37 -2.55
C THR A 60 30.19 29.85 -1.59
N ASN A 61 29.03 30.22 -2.12
CA ASN A 61 27.87 30.69 -1.35
C ASN A 61 26.89 29.52 -1.10
N PRO A 62 26.52 29.20 0.17
CA PRO A 62 25.54 28.15 0.46
C PRO A 62 24.13 28.44 -0.08
N PHE A 63 23.78 29.70 -0.33
CA PHE A 63 22.51 30.12 -0.94
C PHE A 63 22.50 30.01 -2.48
N GLU A 64 23.58 29.54 -3.09
CA GLU A 64 23.69 29.31 -4.54
C GLU A 64 23.78 27.81 -4.89
N GLU A 65 23.33 27.49 -6.10
CA GLU A 65 23.42 26.17 -6.73
C GLU A 65 24.24 26.31 -8.02
N PHE A 66 25.09 25.34 -8.34
CA PHE A 66 25.83 25.33 -9.60
C PHE A 66 24.90 24.83 -10.71
N VAL A 67 24.65 25.67 -11.71
CA VAL A 67 23.71 25.41 -12.80
C VAL A 67 24.48 25.37 -14.12
N SER A 68 24.42 24.23 -14.82
CA SER A 68 24.93 24.06 -16.18
C SER A 68 23.75 23.85 -17.14
N PRO A 69 23.17 24.91 -17.73
CA PRO A 69 21.99 24.79 -18.59
C PRO A 69 22.36 24.22 -19.97
N VAL A 70 21.39 23.65 -20.68
CA VAL A 70 21.55 23.17 -22.07
C VAL A 70 21.82 24.32 -23.06
N ARG A 71 21.56 25.57 -22.65
CA ARG A 71 21.88 26.82 -23.37
C ARG A 71 22.24 27.90 -22.34
N GLY A 72 23.40 28.52 -22.47
CA GLY A 72 23.96 29.49 -21.50
C GLY A 72 25.30 29.02 -20.94
N SER A 73 26.00 29.85 -20.17
CA SER A 73 27.24 29.45 -19.49
C SER A 73 26.96 28.70 -18.16
N PRO A 74 27.79 27.72 -17.75
CA PRO A 74 27.71 27.13 -16.43
C PRO A 74 28.09 28.15 -15.35
N ARG A 75 27.18 28.42 -14.39
CA ARG A 75 27.38 29.45 -13.37
C ARG A 75 26.67 29.12 -12.06
N CYS A 76 27.07 29.82 -10.99
CA CYS A 76 26.33 29.81 -9.74
C CYS A 76 25.11 30.73 -9.81
N CYS A 77 23.97 30.22 -9.34
CA CYS A 77 22.68 30.90 -9.35
C CYS A 77 22.01 30.77 -7.98
N ARG A 78 21.31 31.82 -7.54
CA ARG A 78 20.64 31.83 -6.23
C ARG A 78 19.51 30.80 -6.18
N LYS A 79 19.38 30.14 -5.04
CA LYS A 79 18.30 29.21 -4.76
C LYS A 79 16.99 29.94 -4.52
N CYS A 80 15.89 29.38 -5.00
CA CYS A 80 14.56 29.67 -4.50
C CYS A 80 14.37 28.93 -3.18
N GLU A 81 13.94 29.64 -2.14
CA GLU A 81 13.73 29.06 -0.80
C GLU A 81 12.54 28.08 -0.78
N ALA A 82 12.52 27.15 0.17
CA ALA A 82 11.38 26.24 0.35
C ALA A 82 10.08 27.04 0.56
N GLY A 83 8.98 26.61 -0.09
CA GLY A 83 7.78 27.45 -0.27
C GLY A 83 7.74 28.23 -1.59
N THR A 84 8.87 28.32 -2.29
CA THR A 84 9.01 28.95 -3.61
C THR A 84 9.71 28.01 -4.59
N GLY A 85 9.44 28.18 -5.88
CA GLY A 85 10.08 27.42 -6.95
C GLY A 85 10.54 28.31 -8.10
N MET A 86 11.44 27.78 -8.92
CA MET A 86 11.97 28.44 -10.11
C MET A 86 10.85 28.70 -11.15
N LEU A 87 10.51 29.97 -11.34
CA LEU A 87 9.67 30.43 -12.45
C LEU A 87 10.51 30.58 -13.74
N ARG A 88 11.70 31.18 -13.63
CA ARG A 88 12.72 31.23 -14.69
C ARG A 88 14.09 30.90 -14.10
N LEU A 89 14.81 30.05 -14.82
CA LEU A 89 16.22 29.77 -14.54
C LEU A 89 17.05 31.03 -14.75
N CYS A 90 18.16 31.15 -14.03
CA CYS A 90 19.19 32.14 -14.31
C CYS A 90 19.67 32.09 -15.76
N SER A 91 20.12 33.23 -16.27
CA SER A 91 20.80 33.41 -17.56
C SER A 91 22.20 33.97 -17.33
N ASP A 92 22.93 34.40 -18.37
CA ASP A 92 24.23 35.06 -18.19
C ASP A 92 24.10 36.48 -17.59
N LEU A 93 22.88 37.04 -17.53
CA LEU A 93 22.58 38.41 -17.07
C LEU A 93 21.61 38.46 -15.88
N GLU A 94 20.58 37.62 -15.89
CA GLU A 94 19.57 37.53 -14.81
C GLU A 94 19.88 36.36 -13.86
N ASP A 95 19.63 36.55 -12.57
CA ASP A 95 19.65 35.49 -11.55
C ASP A 95 18.30 34.74 -11.51
N THR A 96 18.21 33.63 -10.78
CA THR A 96 16.99 32.81 -10.69
C THR A 96 15.78 33.64 -10.26
N GLN A 97 14.69 33.56 -11.05
CA GLN A 97 13.42 34.17 -10.69
C GLN A 97 12.53 33.12 -10.02
N CYS A 98 12.16 33.39 -8.78
CA CYS A 98 11.34 32.51 -7.95
C CYS A 98 9.88 32.99 -7.90
N THR A 99 8.94 32.05 -7.80
CA THR A 99 7.52 32.30 -7.50
C THR A 99 7.14 31.54 -6.22
N PRO A 100 6.25 32.06 -5.36
CA PRO A 100 5.59 31.22 -4.35
C PRO A 100 4.83 30.08 -5.05
N CYS A 101 4.79 28.92 -4.41
CA CYS A 101 3.97 27.79 -4.87
C CYS A 101 2.51 27.98 -4.41
N GLU A 102 1.55 27.63 -5.25
CA GLU A 102 0.12 27.92 -5.01
C GLU A 102 -0.52 26.94 -4.00
N PRO A 103 -0.89 27.36 -2.77
CA PRO A 103 -1.60 26.48 -1.85
C PRO A 103 -3.08 26.35 -2.24
N PRO A 104 -3.71 25.16 -2.11
CA PRO A 104 -3.18 23.90 -1.58
C PRO A 104 -2.68 22.93 -2.67
N PHE A 105 -2.31 23.43 -3.86
CA PHE A 105 -2.06 22.63 -5.05
C PHE A 105 -0.59 22.37 -5.36
N GLU A 106 0.33 23.20 -4.84
CA GLU A 106 1.77 23.06 -5.10
C GLU A 106 2.65 23.23 -3.85
N PHE A 107 3.84 22.61 -3.91
CA PHE A 107 4.88 22.68 -2.89
C PHE A 107 6.30 22.72 -3.49
N SER A 108 7.26 23.18 -2.69
CA SER A 108 8.71 23.11 -2.95
C SER A 108 9.42 22.87 -1.60
N PRO A 109 9.98 21.67 -1.35
CA PRO A 109 10.40 21.26 -0.01
C PRO A 109 11.86 21.60 0.34
N ILE A 110 12.69 21.95 -0.66
CA ILE A 110 14.12 22.21 -0.50
C ILE A 110 14.53 23.48 -1.24
N PRO A 111 15.48 24.29 -0.73
CA PRO A 111 15.99 25.42 -1.46
C PRO A 111 16.80 25.00 -2.71
N SER A 112 16.40 25.45 -3.89
CA SER A 112 17.06 25.12 -5.16
C SER A 112 16.87 26.19 -6.24
N ALA A 113 17.87 26.37 -7.10
CA ALA A 113 17.81 27.27 -8.26
C ALA A 113 17.12 26.64 -9.48
N THR A 114 17.02 25.31 -9.53
CA THR A 114 16.51 24.55 -10.67
C THR A 114 15.12 23.93 -10.43
N LEU A 115 14.76 23.69 -9.16
CA LEU A 115 13.49 23.08 -8.78
C LEU A 115 12.31 24.03 -9.01
N LYS A 116 11.34 23.59 -9.82
CA LYS A 116 10.01 24.22 -9.93
C LYS A 116 9.12 23.80 -8.77
N CYS A 117 8.08 24.59 -8.49
CA CYS A 117 6.96 24.13 -7.68
C CYS A 117 6.40 22.80 -8.24
N GLN A 118 6.19 21.84 -7.36
CA GLN A 118 5.69 20.51 -7.67
C GLN A 118 4.20 20.45 -7.32
N GLN A 119 3.39 19.87 -8.20
CA GLN A 119 1.97 19.62 -7.91
C GLN A 119 1.85 18.60 -6.77
N CYS A 120 1.07 18.93 -5.75
CA CYS A 120 0.80 18.08 -4.59
C CYS A 120 0.14 16.77 -5.02
N ARG A 121 0.61 15.64 -4.47
CA ARG A 121 0.03 14.32 -4.78
C ARG A 121 -1.40 14.21 -4.25
N LYS A 122 -2.27 13.55 -5.01
CA LYS A 122 -3.59 13.13 -4.52
C LYS A 122 -3.47 11.69 -4.02
N CYS A 123 -4.01 11.41 -2.84
CA CYS A 123 -3.88 10.08 -2.25
C CYS A 123 -4.61 9.01 -3.06
N GLN A 124 -5.71 9.36 -3.73
CA GLN A 124 -6.47 8.43 -4.57
C GLN A 124 -5.66 7.95 -5.79
N ASP A 125 -4.68 8.72 -6.26
CA ASP A 125 -3.79 8.35 -7.36
C ASP A 125 -2.74 7.31 -6.93
N LEU A 126 -2.49 7.14 -5.62
CA LEU A 126 -1.71 6.02 -5.07
C LEU A 126 -2.56 4.75 -4.94
N HIS A 127 -3.75 4.87 -4.34
CA HIS A 127 -4.64 3.74 -4.11
C HIS A 127 -6.09 4.21 -3.88
N PRO A 128 -7.12 3.50 -4.39
CA PRO A 128 -8.53 3.85 -4.17
C PRO A 128 -8.96 3.95 -2.70
N PHE A 129 -8.23 3.29 -1.79
CA PHE A 129 -8.49 3.32 -0.34
C PHE A 129 -7.56 4.25 0.44
N ALA A 130 -6.75 5.07 -0.24
CA ALA A 130 -5.90 6.07 0.40
C ALA A 130 -6.64 7.42 0.56
N LYS A 131 -6.37 8.08 1.68
CA LYS A 131 -6.97 9.35 2.13
C LYS A 131 -5.87 10.33 2.52
N THR A 132 -6.17 11.62 2.50
CA THR A 132 -5.25 12.65 3.04
C THR A 132 -5.08 12.48 4.55
N ARG A 133 -3.82 12.40 5.01
CA ARG A 133 -3.42 12.39 6.42
C ARG A 133 -3.03 13.80 6.88
N ILE A 134 -2.18 14.45 6.09
CA ILE A 134 -1.78 15.85 6.26
C ILE A 134 -1.96 16.52 4.91
N ALA A 135 -2.68 17.65 4.89
CA ALA A 135 -2.90 18.43 3.69
C ALA A 135 -1.59 19.05 3.19
N CYS A 136 -1.46 19.20 1.87
CA CYS A 136 -0.31 19.84 1.25
C CYS A 136 -0.14 21.29 1.72
N THR A 137 1.11 21.74 1.77
CA THR A 137 1.50 23.11 2.10
C THR A 137 2.62 23.55 1.16
N PRO A 138 2.91 24.85 0.98
CA PRO A 138 3.97 25.29 0.07
C PRO A 138 5.35 24.67 0.33
N THR A 139 5.63 24.13 1.51
CA THR A 139 6.90 23.47 1.87
C THR A 139 6.82 21.94 1.97
N LYS A 140 5.64 21.31 1.84
CA LYS A 140 5.45 19.86 2.02
C LYS A 140 4.29 19.30 1.18
N ASP A 141 4.56 18.17 0.50
CA ASP A 141 3.56 17.38 -0.22
C ASP A 141 2.43 16.87 0.70
N THR A 142 1.33 16.41 0.10
CA THR A 142 0.26 15.69 0.79
C THR A 142 0.80 14.39 1.39
N GLU A 143 0.70 14.24 2.72
CA GLU A 143 0.93 12.93 3.34
C GLU A 143 -0.35 12.10 3.29
N CYS A 144 -0.22 10.82 2.92
CA CYS A 144 -1.34 9.91 2.74
C CYS A 144 -1.39 8.82 3.82
N ASP A 145 -2.60 8.43 4.17
CA ASP A 145 -2.98 7.33 5.08
C ASP A 145 -4.05 6.48 4.36
N CYS A 146 -4.51 5.40 4.96
CA CYS A 146 -5.52 4.50 4.39
C CYS A 146 -6.86 4.62 5.11
N MET A 147 -7.96 4.13 4.52
CA MET A 147 -9.25 4.02 5.22
C MET A 147 -9.17 3.05 6.40
N LYS A 148 -10.18 3.08 7.30
CA LYS A 148 -10.22 2.18 8.48
C LYS A 148 -10.07 0.70 8.02
N ASN A 149 -9.31 -0.08 8.80
CA ASN A 149 -8.94 -1.47 8.53
C ASN A 149 -7.92 -1.67 7.38
N TYR A 150 -7.18 -0.61 7.00
CA TYR A 150 -6.03 -0.68 6.09
C TYR A 150 -4.85 0.14 6.65
N TYR A 151 -3.62 -0.24 6.28
CA TYR A 151 -2.38 0.49 6.59
C TYR A 151 -1.57 0.79 5.31
N MET A 152 -0.82 1.89 5.33
CA MET A 152 0.05 2.32 4.23
C MET A 152 1.35 1.52 4.23
N SER A 153 1.48 0.58 3.29
CA SER A 153 2.69 -0.24 3.12
C SER A 153 3.81 0.58 2.45
N VAL A 154 4.70 1.17 3.25
CA VAL A 154 5.79 2.07 2.79
C VAL A 154 6.55 1.55 1.57
N GLU A 155 6.95 0.27 1.59
CA GLU A 155 7.66 -0.45 0.51
C GLU A 155 6.94 -0.40 -0.85
N ASN A 156 5.60 -0.51 -0.83
CA ASN A 156 4.77 -0.65 -2.04
C ASN A 156 3.92 0.60 -2.32
N GLN A 157 4.02 1.65 -1.48
CA GLN A 157 3.21 2.88 -1.53
C GLN A 157 1.69 2.63 -1.68
N THR A 158 1.17 1.57 -1.05
CA THR A 158 -0.22 1.10 -1.24
C THR A 158 -0.89 0.68 0.06
N CYS A 159 -2.22 0.73 0.10
CA CYS A 159 -3.01 0.34 1.27
C CYS A 159 -3.23 -1.17 1.32
N LYS A 160 -2.55 -1.85 2.26
CA LYS A 160 -2.79 -3.26 2.57
C LYS A 160 -3.88 -3.37 3.65
N PRO A 161 -4.78 -4.37 3.61
CA PRO A 161 -5.74 -4.60 4.68
C PRO A 161 -5.01 -4.99 5.96
N CYS A 162 -5.49 -4.53 7.10
CA CYS A 162 -4.97 -4.93 8.41
C CYS A 162 -5.22 -6.43 8.64
N THR A 163 -4.19 -7.14 9.09
CA THR A 163 -4.28 -8.52 9.57
C THR A 163 -5.26 -8.58 10.75
N VAL A 164 -6.13 -9.59 10.73
CA VAL A 164 -7.14 -9.85 11.76
C VAL A 164 -6.71 -11.09 12.54
N CYS A 165 -6.63 -10.97 13.87
CA CYS A 165 -6.19 -12.08 14.72
C CYS A 165 -7.23 -13.22 14.72
N LYS A 166 -6.74 -14.45 14.67
CA LYS A 166 -7.54 -15.69 14.63
C LYS A 166 -7.86 -16.19 16.06
N PRO A 167 -8.70 -17.23 16.22
CA PRO A 167 -8.81 -17.91 17.51
C PRO A 167 -7.45 -18.49 17.91
N ASN A 168 -7.15 -18.51 19.21
CA ASN A 168 -5.82 -18.71 19.80
C ASN A 168 -4.79 -17.59 19.53
N GLU A 169 -5.13 -16.52 18.82
CA GLU A 169 -4.25 -15.35 18.70
C GLU A 169 -4.80 -14.17 19.52
N GLY A 170 -3.89 -13.36 20.06
CA GLY A 170 -4.18 -12.08 20.68
C GLY A 170 -3.37 -10.96 20.01
N MET A 171 -3.96 -9.77 19.98
CA MET A 171 -3.32 -8.57 19.46
C MET A 171 -2.27 -8.03 20.45
N VAL A 172 -1.02 -8.01 20.01
CA VAL A 172 0.12 -7.41 20.73
C VAL A 172 0.31 -5.96 20.31
N LYS A 173 0.06 -5.62 19.04
CA LYS A 173 -0.02 -4.23 18.56
C LYS A 173 -1.21 -4.04 17.61
N PRO A 174 -1.93 -2.90 17.70
CA PRO A 174 -2.98 -2.56 16.77
C PRO A 174 -2.42 -2.29 15.37
N CYS A 175 -3.30 -2.29 14.37
CA CYS A 175 -2.99 -1.71 13.08
C CYS A 175 -2.85 -0.18 13.22
N GLU A 176 -1.79 0.39 12.65
CA GLU A 176 -1.57 1.84 12.59
C GLU A 176 -1.54 2.31 11.13
N TRP A 177 -1.48 3.63 10.92
CA TRP A 177 -1.50 4.27 9.59
C TRP A 177 -0.43 3.72 8.62
N ASN A 178 0.68 3.17 9.12
CA ASN A 178 1.78 2.60 8.32
C ASN A 178 2.27 1.21 8.76
N THR A 179 1.66 0.57 9.77
CA THR A 179 2.08 -0.76 10.26
C THR A 179 0.90 -1.70 10.44
N ASP A 180 1.07 -2.95 10.00
CA ASP A 180 0.09 -4.00 10.20
C ASP A 180 -0.10 -4.35 11.69
N THR A 181 -1.29 -4.89 12.00
CA THR A 181 -1.61 -5.56 13.25
C THR A 181 -0.57 -6.63 13.57
N GLN A 182 -0.09 -6.69 14.82
CA GLN A 182 0.78 -7.77 15.27
C GLN A 182 0.01 -8.71 16.19
N CYS A 183 -0.41 -9.85 15.63
CA CYS A 183 -1.04 -10.95 16.35
C CYS A 183 0.01 -11.96 16.84
N GLN A 184 -0.19 -12.53 18.02
CA GLN A 184 0.65 -13.58 18.59
C GLN A 184 -0.22 -14.69 19.18
N ALA A 185 0.21 -15.94 19.09
CA ALA A 185 -0.44 -17.06 19.77
C ALA A 185 -0.51 -16.84 21.29
N CYS A 186 -1.65 -17.18 21.91
CA CYS A 186 -1.84 -16.98 23.34
C CYS A 186 -0.88 -17.85 24.18
N PRO A 187 -0.26 -17.29 25.23
CA PRO A 187 0.62 -18.05 26.12
C PRO A 187 -0.19 -19.04 26.97
N SER A 188 0.48 -20.07 27.49
CA SER A 188 -0.13 -21.07 28.39
C SER A 188 -0.85 -20.41 29.56
N GLY A 189 -2.08 -20.84 29.84
CA GLY A 189 -2.96 -20.21 30.82
C GLY A 189 -3.82 -19.05 30.26
N PHE A 190 -3.80 -18.81 28.95
CA PHE A 190 -4.67 -17.86 28.26
C PHE A 190 -5.30 -18.47 26.99
N TRP A 191 -6.44 -17.92 26.54
CA TRP A 191 -7.20 -18.38 25.38
C TRP A 191 -7.81 -17.22 24.59
N SER A 192 -8.22 -17.45 23.33
CA SER A 192 -9.08 -16.52 22.58
C SER A 192 -10.00 -17.25 21.59
N ALA A 193 -11.33 -17.02 21.70
CA ALA A 193 -12.32 -17.56 20.76
C ALA A 193 -12.65 -16.62 19.58
N LEU A 194 -12.38 -15.32 19.74
CA LEU A 194 -12.87 -14.27 18.85
C LEU A 194 -11.93 -14.04 17.66
N ILE A 195 -12.50 -13.51 16.58
CA ILE A 195 -11.79 -13.01 15.40
C ILE A 195 -12.09 -11.52 15.30
N GLY A 196 -11.06 -10.66 15.16
CA GLY A 196 -11.28 -9.21 15.08
C GLY A 196 -10.04 -8.32 15.20
N ASP A 197 -10.28 -7.01 15.02
CA ASP A 197 -9.31 -5.91 15.06
C ASP A 197 -9.03 -5.37 16.49
N ALA A 198 -9.49 -6.07 17.53
CA ALA A 198 -9.24 -5.73 18.93
C ALA A 198 -9.13 -6.95 19.88
N VAL A 199 -8.96 -8.17 19.35
CA VAL A 199 -8.96 -9.41 20.14
C VAL A 199 -7.75 -9.47 21.08
N LYS A 200 -7.96 -9.92 22.32
CA LYS A 200 -6.90 -10.14 23.33
C LYS A 200 -6.98 -11.55 23.88
N CYS A 201 -5.85 -12.08 24.32
CA CYS A 201 -5.79 -13.32 25.08
C CYS A 201 -6.40 -13.08 26.47
N ILE A 202 -7.38 -13.91 26.84
CA ILE A 202 -8.10 -13.88 28.11
C ILE A 202 -7.46 -14.93 29.04
N PRO A 203 -7.17 -14.62 30.32
CA PRO A 203 -6.67 -15.64 31.24
C PRO A 203 -7.73 -16.73 31.46
N CYS A 204 -7.32 -17.98 31.51
CA CYS A 204 -8.20 -19.11 31.79
C CYS A 204 -8.81 -19.00 33.20
N GLN A 205 -10.10 -19.26 33.34
CA GLN A 205 -10.76 -19.36 34.64
C GLN A 205 -10.19 -20.54 35.45
N THR A 206 -9.97 -20.33 36.75
CA THR A 206 -9.69 -21.39 37.72
C THR A 206 -10.95 -21.77 38.47
N CYS A 207 -11.19 -23.07 38.69
CA CYS A 207 -12.32 -23.54 39.49
C CYS A 207 -12.05 -23.41 40.99
N SER A 208 -13.05 -22.96 41.74
CA SER A 208 -12.99 -22.83 43.21
C SER A 208 -13.20 -24.18 43.93
N ASP A 209 -12.90 -24.23 45.24
CA ASP A 209 -13.07 -25.44 46.07
C ASP A 209 -14.52 -25.95 46.15
N ASP A 210 -15.53 -25.11 45.90
CA ASP A 210 -16.94 -25.51 45.79
C ASP A 210 -17.31 -26.09 44.41
N GLN A 211 -16.36 -26.18 43.47
CA GLN A 211 -16.59 -26.53 42.06
C GLN A 211 -15.80 -27.77 41.62
N ILE A 212 -16.22 -28.35 40.50
CA ILE A 212 -15.57 -29.46 39.80
C ILE A 212 -15.14 -28.95 38.42
N LEU A 213 -13.91 -29.29 38.04
CA LEU A 213 -13.39 -29.09 36.69
C LEU A 213 -14.11 -30.05 35.72
N VAL A 214 -14.92 -29.52 34.81
CA VAL A 214 -15.65 -30.29 33.78
C VAL A 214 -14.85 -30.35 32.48
N ARG A 215 -14.12 -29.28 32.15
CA ARG A 215 -13.20 -29.23 31.01
C ARG A 215 -12.06 -28.26 31.31
N GLU A 216 -10.83 -28.66 31.00
CA GLU A 216 -9.66 -27.78 31.01
C GLU A 216 -9.79 -26.63 30.01
N CYS A 217 -9.00 -25.58 30.24
CA CYS A 217 -8.87 -24.47 29.30
C CYS A 217 -8.19 -24.95 28.01
N LEU A 218 -8.71 -24.51 26.87
CA LEU A 218 -8.14 -24.76 25.56
C LEU A 218 -7.78 -23.42 24.90
N VAL A 219 -6.83 -23.49 23.97
CA VAL A 219 -6.38 -22.41 23.08
C VAL A 219 -7.47 -21.43 22.60
N ASN A 220 -8.69 -21.94 22.37
CA ASN A 220 -9.83 -21.18 21.86
C ASN A 220 -11.09 -21.21 22.75
N THR A 221 -11.06 -21.81 23.95
CA THR A 221 -12.23 -21.86 24.86
C THR A 221 -11.82 -21.93 26.32
N ASP A 222 -12.50 -21.19 27.19
CA ASP A 222 -12.22 -21.22 28.63
C ASP A 222 -12.40 -22.59 29.30
N THR A 223 -11.84 -22.71 30.50
CA THR A 223 -12.16 -23.74 31.48
C THR A 223 -13.67 -23.79 31.73
N ILE A 224 -14.24 -24.99 31.84
CA ILE A 224 -15.61 -25.16 32.36
C ILE A 224 -15.53 -25.71 33.78
N CYS A 225 -16.02 -24.90 34.72
CA CYS A 225 -16.23 -25.27 36.12
C CYS A 225 -17.74 -25.48 36.36
N CYS A 226 -18.12 -26.46 37.19
CA CYS A 226 -19.49 -26.61 37.65
C CYS A 226 -19.57 -26.76 39.18
N PRO A 227 -20.51 -26.10 39.89
CA PRO A 227 -20.61 -26.23 41.34
C PRO A 227 -20.98 -27.64 41.82
N LYS A 228 -20.33 -28.09 42.91
CA LYS A 228 -20.51 -29.41 43.54
C LYS A 228 -21.94 -29.69 44.03
N PHE A 229 -22.72 -28.63 44.27
CA PHE A 229 -24.13 -28.73 44.66
C PHE A 229 -25.10 -28.91 43.47
N ASN A 230 -24.62 -28.86 42.23
CA ASN A 230 -25.44 -29.12 41.05
C ASN A 230 -25.50 -30.61 40.74
N THR A 231 -26.68 -31.22 40.88
CA THR A 231 -26.93 -32.66 40.62
C THR A 231 -26.57 -33.09 39.19
N ASN A 232 -26.59 -32.17 38.23
CA ASN A 232 -26.27 -32.44 36.83
C ASN A 232 -24.76 -32.56 36.58
N CYS A 233 -23.91 -32.25 37.57
CA CYS A 233 -22.45 -32.24 37.46
C CYS A 233 -21.79 -33.36 38.28
N SER A 234 -22.40 -34.55 38.26
CA SER A 234 -21.78 -35.76 38.80
C SER A 234 -20.61 -36.22 37.91
N ALA A 235 -19.48 -36.59 38.54
CA ALA A 235 -18.24 -36.93 37.85
C ALA A 235 -18.35 -38.15 36.91
N SER A 236 -19.42 -38.94 37.02
CA SER A 236 -19.70 -40.10 36.16
C SER A 236 -20.25 -39.73 34.77
N GLY A 237 -20.67 -38.48 34.53
CA GLY A 237 -21.33 -38.06 33.30
C GLY A 237 -20.43 -37.74 32.09
N ILE A 238 -19.10 -37.76 32.27
CA ILE A 238 -18.14 -37.25 31.27
C ILE A 238 -17.57 -38.38 30.37
N SER A 239 -17.73 -39.65 30.76
CA SER A 239 -17.10 -40.81 30.10
C SER A 239 -17.78 -41.31 28.81
N SER A 240 -18.74 -40.57 28.23
CA SER A 240 -19.61 -41.07 27.14
C SER A 240 -19.67 -40.17 25.89
N PHE A 241 -18.70 -39.29 25.68
CA PHE A 241 -18.53 -38.53 24.42
C PHE A 241 -17.14 -38.69 23.78
N VAL A 242 -16.48 -39.83 24.04
CA VAL A 242 -15.25 -40.25 23.34
C VAL A 242 -15.41 -41.68 22.81
N THR A 243 -16.27 -41.84 21.81
CA THR A 243 -16.29 -43.04 20.94
C THR A 243 -16.70 -42.69 19.51
N GLU A 244 -15.78 -42.95 18.59
CA GLU A 244 -16.05 -43.70 17.36
C GLU A 244 -17.01 -43.11 16.31
N HIS A 245 -16.45 -42.31 15.39
CA HIS A 245 -16.98 -42.10 14.04
C HIS A 245 -15.95 -42.47 12.96
N SER A 246 -15.35 -43.66 13.09
CA SER A 246 -14.55 -44.31 12.05
C SER A 246 -15.44 -44.95 10.97
N GLY A 247 -16.22 -44.12 10.29
CA GLY A 247 -16.73 -44.32 8.93
C GLY A 247 -17.85 -45.35 8.69
N LEU A 248 -18.98 -44.87 8.15
CA LEU A 248 -19.58 -45.46 6.97
C LEU A 248 -20.34 -44.39 6.15
N ASP A 249 -20.21 -44.45 4.82
CA ASP A 249 -20.66 -43.41 3.88
C ASP A 249 -22.16 -43.45 3.59
N LYS A 250 -22.83 -42.29 3.72
CA LYS A 250 -23.55 -41.64 2.59
C LYS A 250 -23.96 -40.20 2.85
N ARG A 251 -23.34 -39.29 2.10
CA ARG A 251 -23.89 -38.06 1.52
C ARG A 251 -25.11 -37.42 2.22
N GLU A 252 -24.89 -36.27 2.85
CA GLU A 252 -25.39 -35.00 2.30
C GLU A 252 -24.27 -33.94 2.38
N ASN A 253 -24.26 -33.00 1.43
CA ASN A 253 -23.12 -32.10 1.20
C ASN A 253 -23.54 -30.63 1.37
N TRP A 254 -23.36 -30.07 2.57
CA TRP A 254 -23.50 -28.64 2.86
C TRP A 254 -22.23 -27.84 2.56
N GLY A 255 -21.55 -28.16 1.46
CA GLY A 255 -20.63 -27.24 0.83
C GLY A 255 -21.38 -26.02 0.30
N LEU A 256 -20.82 -24.82 0.52
CA LEU A 256 -21.32 -23.58 -0.06
C LEU A 256 -21.30 -23.68 -1.59
N ARG A 257 -22.46 -23.94 -2.20
CA ARG A 257 -22.60 -23.89 -3.66
C ARG A 257 -22.51 -22.44 -4.11
N VAL A 258 -21.42 -22.11 -4.77
CA VAL A 258 -21.45 -21.15 -5.86
C VAL A 258 -22.43 -21.69 -6.90
N SER A 259 -23.62 -21.10 -6.97
CA SER A 259 -24.52 -21.27 -8.10
C SER A 259 -24.10 -20.27 -9.17
N ASP A 260 -23.25 -20.71 -10.09
CA ASP A 260 -22.98 -19.97 -11.32
C ASP A 260 -24.14 -20.18 -12.33
N ASP A 261 -24.10 -19.43 -13.43
CA ASP A 261 -25.09 -19.40 -14.51
C ASP A 261 -26.53 -19.05 -14.09
N ARG A 262 -26.73 -17.74 -13.87
CA ARG A 262 -27.79 -17.06 -14.62
C ARG A 262 -27.37 -15.67 -15.07
N GLN A 263 -26.66 -15.65 -16.20
CA GLN A 263 -26.47 -14.54 -17.16
C GLN A 263 -26.90 -13.14 -16.67
N ILE A 264 -25.92 -12.33 -16.26
CA ILE A 264 -26.10 -10.89 -16.05
C ILE A 264 -25.79 -10.18 -17.37
N ASP A 265 -26.83 -9.83 -18.12
CA ASP A 265 -26.69 -9.00 -19.32
C ASP A 265 -26.28 -7.56 -18.92
N TRP A 266 -25.22 -7.06 -19.55
CA TRP A 266 -24.69 -5.73 -19.31
C TRP A 266 -25.54 -4.67 -20.04
N CYS A 267 -26.54 -4.12 -19.37
CA CYS A 267 -27.23 -2.91 -19.82
C CYS A 267 -26.50 -1.64 -19.32
N PRO A 268 -25.81 -0.88 -20.19
CA PRO A 268 -25.14 0.35 -19.79
C PRO A 268 -26.15 1.50 -19.61
N LEU A 269 -25.97 2.32 -18.58
CA LEU A 269 -26.71 3.56 -18.39
C LEU A 269 -26.19 4.66 -19.34
N VAL A 270 -26.57 4.56 -20.62
CA VAL A 270 -26.33 5.59 -21.64
C VAL A 270 -27.44 6.63 -21.60
N PHE A 271 -27.07 7.91 -21.67
CA PHE A 271 -27.99 9.05 -21.73
C PHE A 271 -28.89 8.99 -22.98
N PRO A 272 -30.22 9.17 -22.84
CA PRO A 272 -31.06 9.68 -23.92
C PRO A 272 -31.05 11.21 -23.91
N PHE A 273 -30.73 11.82 -25.05
CA PHE A 273 -30.75 13.27 -25.27
C PHE A 273 -31.80 13.58 -26.36
N GLU A 274 -32.68 14.57 -26.12
CA GLU A 274 -33.76 15.02 -27.04
C GLU A 274 -34.87 13.98 -27.33
N ARG A 275 -36.09 14.32 -27.81
CA ARG A 275 -36.95 15.53 -27.92
C ARG A 275 -38.40 14.96 -28.03
N ASN A 276 -39.55 15.61 -27.82
CA ASN A 276 -40.06 16.98 -27.57
C ASN A 276 -41.51 16.79 -26.98
N LEU A 277 -42.41 17.73 -26.62
CA LEU A 277 -42.56 19.20 -26.54
C LEU A 277 -43.80 19.49 -25.61
N LEU A 278 -44.00 20.73 -25.14
CA LEU A 278 -45.22 21.25 -24.44
C LEU A 278 -45.53 20.63 -23.04
N PHE A 279 -45.85 21.36 -21.96
CA PHE A 279 -46.45 22.69 -21.80
C PHE A 279 -45.84 23.52 -20.64
N GLN A 280 -46.40 24.70 -20.39
CA GLN A 280 -45.83 25.85 -19.67
C GLN A 280 -46.06 25.94 -18.14
N GLN A 281 -45.04 26.49 -17.45
CA GLN A 281 -45.13 27.55 -16.41
C GLN A 281 -46.03 27.38 -15.15
N LEU A 282 -45.40 27.19 -13.97
CA LEU A 282 -45.28 28.16 -12.84
C LEU A 282 -44.92 27.47 -11.50
N PRO A 283 -44.21 28.15 -10.56
CA PRO A 283 -43.89 27.61 -9.24
C PRO A 283 -44.90 28.05 -8.15
N ILE A 284 -45.20 27.17 -7.20
CA ILE A 284 -45.93 27.52 -5.96
C ILE A 284 -44.92 27.61 -4.80
N ARG A 285 -44.90 28.75 -4.11
CA ARG A 285 -44.05 29.00 -2.94
C ARG A 285 -44.74 28.52 -1.65
N GLN A 286 -43.94 28.26 -0.62
CA GLN A 286 -44.42 27.91 0.72
C GLN A 286 -45.29 29.04 1.33
N THR A 287 -46.30 28.69 2.13
CA THR A 287 -46.43 29.04 3.57
C THR A 287 -47.78 28.60 4.16
N TRP A 288 -47.74 27.82 5.25
CA TRP A 288 -48.82 27.58 6.23
C TRP A 288 -48.14 26.97 7.48
N ILE A 289 -48.54 27.18 8.75
CA ILE A 289 -49.54 28.06 9.39
C ILE A 289 -48.99 28.46 10.78
N LYS A 290 -49.45 29.58 11.36
CA LYS A 290 -49.17 29.98 12.76
C LYS A 290 -50.17 29.33 13.73
N SER A 291 -49.78 29.17 14.98
CA SER A 291 -50.62 28.62 16.05
C SER A 291 -51.64 29.63 16.63
N ASP A 292 -52.55 29.04 17.42
CA ASP A 292 -53.24 29.58 18.60
C ASP A 292 -54.63 30.27 18.47
N GLU A 293 -55.50 29.83 19.39
CA GLU A 293 -56.64 30.55 20.02
C GLU A 293 -57.93 30.84 19.19
N ILE A 294 -59.18 30.71 19.71
CA ILE A 294 -59.68 30.18 21.00
C ILE A 294 -61.21 29.83 20.99
N HIS A 295 -61.67 29.14 22.05
CA HIS A 295 -63.06 28.96 22.57
C HIS A 295 -64.10 28.02 21.89
N HIS A 296 -64.91 27.43 22.78
CA HIS A 296 -66.05 26.54 22.53
C HIS A 296 -67.28 27.27 21.94
N PHE A 297 -68.19 26.49 21.36
CA PHE A 297 -69.62 26.62 21.65
C PHE A 297 -70.23 25.26 21.98
N VAL A 298 -71.29 25.25 22.78
CA VAL A 298 -72.04 24.05 23.20
C VAL A 298 -73.49 24.21 22.75
N PHE A 299 -74.03 23.17 22.12
CA PHE A 299 -75.44 22.77 22.16
C PHE A 299 -75.57 21.28 21.78
#